data_AF-A0A7K3UEB5-F1
#
_entry.id   AF-A0A7K3UEB5-F1
#
_cell.length_a   1.000
_cell.length_b   1.000
_cell.length_c   1.000
_cell.angle_alpha   90.00
_cell.angle_beta   90.00
_cell.angle_gamma   90.00
#
_symmetry.space_group_name_H-M   'P 1'
#
loop_
_entity.id
_entity.type
_entity.pdbx_description
1 polymer ?
#
loop_
_entity_poly.entity_id
_entity_poly.type
_entity_poly.pdbx_seq_one_letter_code
_entity_poly.pdbx_strand_id
1 'polypeptide(L)'
;MVSTRYRPKDLKLARCHIVKAARRIAHQEVVIGRLLLKGSPSGLAYELLGRLYDDQRQKLDRLKLIEAMVEVKAQSSMGAPRPGGALAPRLTIVRSGVISPPDRESATPCSAEVWHPYLV
;
A
#
# COMPACT_ATOMS: atom_id res chain seq x y z
N MET A 1 -21.70 -12.47 -9.18
CA MET A 1 -20.37 -12.51 -8.56
C MET A 1 -19.97 -11.12 -8.10
N VAL A 2 -19.74 -10.90 -6.79
CA VAL A 2 -19.21 -9.62 -6.31
C VAL A 2 -17.70 -9.60 -6.58
N SER A 3 -17.27 -8.79 -7.56
CA SER A 3 -15.84 -8.51 -7.73
C SER A 3 -15.40 -7.56 -6.62
N THR A 4 -14.88 -8.12 -5.53
CA THR A 4 -14.16 -7.37 -4.48
C THR A 4 -12.88 -6.79 -5.07
N ARG A 5 -13.02 -5.61 -5.72
CA ARG A 5 -11.90 -4.83 -6.23
C ARG A 5 -11.19 -4.21 -5.04
N TYR A 6 -10.02 -4.73 -4.69
CA TYR A 6 -9.11 -4.10 -3.73
C TYR A 6 -8.86 -2.64 -4.15
N ARG A 7 -9.09 -1.69 -3.25
CA ARG A 7 -8.84 -0.26 -3.49
C ARG A 7 -7.40 0.08 -3.09
N PRO A 8 -6.76 1.09 -3.71
CA PRO A 8 -5.43 1.54 -3.30
C PRO A 8 -5.31 1.92 -1.81
N LYS A 9 -6.41 2.38 -1.19
CA LYS A 9 -6.49 2.66 0.25
C LYS A 9 -6.32 1.38 1.09
N ASP A 10 -6.91 0.27 0.66
CA ASP A 10 -6.86 -1.02 1.36
C ASP A 10 -5.45 -1.62 1.27
N LEU A 11 -4.79 -1.49 0.11
CA LEU A 11 -3.40 -1.90 -0.10
C LEU A 11 -2.44 -1.08 0.76
N LYS A 12 -2.63 0.25 0.83
CA LYS A 12 -1.84 1.13 1.72
C LYS A 12 -2.01 0.72 3.19
N LEU A 13 -3.24 0.40 3.62
CA LEU A 13 -3.49 -0.10 4.97
C LEU A 13 -2.79 -1.44 5.23
N ALA A 14 -2.86 -2.38 4.29
CA ALA A 14 -2.17 -3.67 4.37
C ALA A 14 -0.64 -3.50 4.50
N ARG A 15 -0.01 -2.64 3.70
CA ARG A 15 1.42 -2.27 3.84
C ARG A 15 1.74 -1.80 5.25
N CYS A 16 0.94 -0.88 5.82
CA CYS A 16 1.12 -0.40 7.19
C CYS A 16 0.99 -1.51 8.25
N HIS A 17 0.10 -2.49 8.06
CA HIS A 17 -0.01 -3.64 8.97
C HIS A 17 1.22 -4.56 8.90
N ILE A 18 1.76 -4.82 7.71
CA ILE A 18 2.99 -5.62 7.56
C ILE A 18 4.18 -4.94 8.25
N VAL A 19 4.37 -3.63 8.06
CA VAL A 19 5.44 -2.87 8.74
C VAL A 19 5.26 -2.90 10.27
N LYS A 20 4.03 -2.78 10.77
CA LYS A 20 3.74 -2.91 12.20
C LYS A 20 4.01 -4.33 12.74
N ALA A 21 3.76 -5.37 11.95
CA ALA A 21 4.11 -6.75 12.31
C ALA A 21 5.63 -6.94 12.36
N ALA A 22 6.36 -6.49 11.33
CA ALA A 22 7.82 -6.55 11.27
C ALA A 22 8.48 -5.94 12.52
N ARG A 23 8.06 -4.73 12.91
CA ARG A 23 8.57 -4.05 14.11
C ARG A 23 8.27 -4.81 15.41
N ARG A 24 7.16 -5.53 15.49
CA ARG A 24 6.81 -6.36 16.66
C ARG A 24 7.65 -7.63 16.74
N ILE A 25 7.88 -8.29 15.60
CA ILE A 25 8.70 -9.50 15.50
C ILE A 25 10.16 -9.17 15.87
N ALA A 26 10.73 -8.10 15.31
CA ALA A 26 12.06 -7.61 15.69
C ALA A 26 12.17 -7.24 17.19
N HIS A 27 11.11 -6.69 17.79
CA HIS A 27 11.10 -6.45 19.24
C HIS A 27 11.06 -7.76 20.05
N GLN A 28 10.31 -8.77 19.61
CA GLN A 28 10.29 -10.09 20.25
C GLN A 28 11.67 -10.77 20.17
N GLU A 29 12.34 -10.69 19.03
CA GLU A 29 13.72 -11.18 18.85
C GLU A 29 14.70 -10.57 19.87
N VAL A 30 14.65 -9.25 20.07
CA VAL A 30 15.48 -8.55 21.08
C VAL A 30 15.10 -8.93 22.52
N VAL A 31 13.87 -9.34 22.79
CA VAL A 31 13.49 -9.90 24.11
C VAL A 31 14.04 -11.31 24.27
N ILE A 32 13.89 -12.18 23.27
CA ILE A 32 14.37 -13.56 23.28
C ILE A 32 15.90 -13.61 23.42
N GLY A 33 16.64 -12.79 22.65
CA GLY A 33 18.10 -12.68 22.77
C GLY A 33 18.55 -12.23 24.17
N ARG A 34 17.81 -11.33 24.83
CA ARG A 34 18.08 -10.93 26.23
C ARG A 34 17.75 -12.02 27.25
N LEU A 35 16.87 -12.97 26.95
CA LEU A 35 16.63 -14.15 27.78
C LEU A 35 17.71 -15.21 27.58
N LEU A 36 18.14 -15.43 26.34
CA LEU A 36 19.26 -16.33 26.01
C LEU A 36 20.56 -15.89 26.70
N LEU A 37 20.88 -14.59 26.69
CA LEU A 37 22.04 -14.04 27.40
C LEU A 37 21.99 -14.22 28.93
N LYS A 38 20.80 -14.47 29.50
CA LYS A 38 20.59 -14.81 30.92
C LYS A 38 20.62 -16.32 31.19
N GLY A 39 21.00 -17.14 30.21
CA GLY A 39 20.99 -18.60 30.30
C GLY A 39 19.59 -19.23 30.26
N SER A 40 18.55 -18.49 29.86
CA SER A 40 17.19 -19.03 29.78
C SER A 40 17.01 -19.91 28.54
N PRO A 41 16.37 -21.09 28.66
CA PRO A 41 16.12 -21.98 27.52
C PRO A 41 15.20 -21.28 26.50
N SER A 42 15.76 -20.95 25.34
CA SER A 42 15.11 -20.08 24.35
C SER A 42 14.77 -20.77 23.01
N GLY A 43 15.04 -22.08 22.88
CA GLY A 43 14.88 -22.83 21.62
C GLY A 43 13.47 -22.73 21.01
N LEU A 44 12.44 -23.09 21.78
CA LEU A 44 11.03 -22.97 21.34
C LEU A 44 10.63 -21.53 20.99
N ALA A 45 11.21 -20.54 21.68
CA ALA A 45 10.96 -19.13 21.37
C ALA A 45 11.55 -18.72 20.02
N TYR A 46 12.74 -19.21 19.65
CA TYR A 46 13.32 -19.01 18.33
C TYR A 46 12.56 -19.78 17.23
N GLU A 47 12.06 -20.98 17.49
CA GLU A 47 11.19 -21.69 16.54
C GLU A 47 9.89 -20.92 16.24
N LEU A 48 9.25 -20.36 17.28
CA LEU A 48 8.06 -19.52 17.12
C LEU A 48 8.40 -18.21 16.39
N LEU A 49 9.56 -17.61 16.66
CA LEU A 49 10.04 -16.42 15.94
C LEU A 49 10.26 -16.70 14.44
N GLY A 50 10.84 -17.85 14.09
CA GLY A 50 11.00 -18.29 12.70
C GLY A 50 9.65 -18.39 11.98
N ARG A 51 8.65 -19.04 12.59
CA ARG A 51 7.29 -19.14 12.04
C ARG A 51 6.62 -17.77 11.84
N LEU A 52 6.91 -16.79 12.71
CA LEU A 52 6.40 -15.42 12.56
C LEU A 52 7.06 -14.68 11.38
N TYR A 53 8.36 -14.88 11.15
CA TYR A 53 9.04 -14.35 9.97
C TYR A 53 8.53 -15.00 8.67
N ASP A 54 8.26 -16.31 8.66
CA ASP A 54 7.69 -17.02 7.51
C ASP A 54 6.28 -16.52 7.17
N ASP A 55 5.40 -16.38 8.16
CA ASP A 55 4.05 -15.82 8.00
C ASP A 55 4.09 -14.36 7.52
N GLN A 56 5.01 -13.54 8.05
CA GLN A 56 5.21 -12.17 7.58
C GLN A 56 5.65 -12.14 6.11
N ARG A 57 6.59 -13.01 5.72
CA ARG A 57 7.08 -13.14 4.33
C ARG A 57 5.94 -13.55 3.40
N GLN A 58 5.19 -14.59 3.75
CA GLN A 58 4.04 -15.06 2.98
C GLN A 58 2.98 -13.95 2.79
N LYS A 59 2.71 -13.15 3.82
CA LYS A 59 1.78 -12.01 3.75
C LYS A 59 2.30 -10.89 2.85
N LEU A 60 3.60 -10.60 2.88
CA LEU A 60 4.22 -9.61 1.99
C LEU A 60 4.18 -10.05 0.53
N ASP A 61 4.53 -11.30 0.24
CA ASP A 61 4.54 -11.81 -1.13
C ASP A 61 3.10 -11.93 -1.69
N ARG A 62 2.12 -12.29 -0.86
CA ARG A 62 0.69 -12.22 -1.22
C ARG A 62 0.24 -10.78 -1.50
N LEU A 63 0.71 -9.80 -0.74
CA LEU A 63 0.37 -8.38 -0.99
C LEU A 63 0.96 -7.90 -2.32
N LYS A 64 2.24 -8.20 -2.61
CA LYS A 64 2.88 -7.89 -3.89
C LYS A 64 2.11 -8.48 -5.08
N LEU A 65 1.64 -9.74 -4.96
CA LEU A 65 0.83 -10.38 -5.99
C LEU A 65 -0.49 -9.61 -6.24
N ILE A 66 -1.19 -9.21 -5.18
CA ILE A 66 -2.44 -8.43 -5.31
C ILE A 66 -2.16 -7.06 -5.92
N GLU A 67 -1.06 -6.40 -5.54
CA GLU A 67 -0.65 -5.10 -6.09
C GLU A 67 -0.38 -5.19 -7.59
N ALA A 68 0.39 -6.19 -8.04
CA ALA A 68 0.65 -6.45 -9.46
C ALA A 68 -0.66 -6.74 -10.24
N MET A 69 -1.57 -7.54 -9.68
CA MET A 69 -2.88 -7.80 -10.29
C MET A 69 -3.75 -6.53 -10.45
N VAL A 70 -3.65 -5.60 -9.49
CA VAL A 70 -4.37 -4.31 -9.56
C VAL A 70 -3.73 -3.38 -10.58
N GLU A 71 -2.39 -3.36 -10.68
CA GLU A 71 -1.66 -2.56 -11.66
C GLU A 71 -1.93 -3.02 -13.12
N VAL A 72 -1.81 -4.32 -13.40
CA VAL A 72 -2.14 -4.90 -14.72
C VAL A 72 -3.59 -4.58 -15.12
N LYS A 73 -4.51 -4.59 -14.15
CA LYS A 73 -5.92 -4.22 -14.38
C LYS A 73 -6.13 -2.72 -14.63
N ALA A 74 -5.30 -1.85 -14.03
CA ALA A 74 -5.32 -0.42 -14.32
C ALA A 74 -4.81 -0.15 -15.75
N GLN A 75 -3.70 -0.79 -16.14
CA GLN A 75 -3.12 -0.69 -17.48
C GLN A 75 -4.08 -1.17 -18.57
N SER A 76 -4.73 -2.33 -18.40
CA SER A 76 -5.71 -2.83 -19.38
C SER A 76 -6.96 -1.95 -19.51
N SER A 77 -7.33 -1.21 -18.46
CA SER A 77 -8.42 -0.23 -18.52
C SER A 77 -8.08 1.08 -19.27
N MET A 78 -6.78 1.40 -19.40
CA MET A 78 -6.28 2.55 -20.17
C MET A 78 -6.05 2.20 -21.65
N GLY A 79 -5.81 0.93 -21.98
CA GLY A 79 -5.51 0.46 -23.34
C GLY A 79 -6.72 0.37 -24.29
N ALA A 80 -7.94 0.62 -23.82
CA ALA A 80 -9.12 0.67 -24.68
C ALA A 80 -9.20 2.05 -25.36
N PRO A 81 -9.16 2.15 -26.71
CA PRO A 81 -9.51 3.38 -27.39
C PRO A 81 -10.95 3.74 -26.99
N ARG A 82 -11.15 4.91 -26.39
CA ARG A 82 -12.49 5.48 -26.35
C ARG A 82 -12.94 5.60 -27.81
N PRO A 83 -14.11 5.06 -28.21
CA PRO A 83 -14.64 5.34 -29.55
C PRO A 83 -14.72 6.86 -29.67
N GLY A 84 -14.13 7.37 -30.75
CA GLY A 84 -13.90 8.80 -30.92
C GLY A 84 -15.18 9.58 -30.66
N GLY A 85 -15.11 10.60 -29.80
CA GLY A 85 -16.26 11.42 -29.48
C GLY A 85 -16.84 11.98 -30.77
N ALA A 86 -18.06 11.56 -31.12
CA ALA A 86 -18.81 12.18 -32.19
C ALA A 86 -18.87 13.68 -31.87
N LEU A 87 -18.33 14.50 -32.79
CA LEU A 87 -18.33 15.96 -32.67
C LEU A 87 -19.78 16.45 -32.68
N ALA A 88 -20.37 16.57 -31.49
CA ALA A 88 -21.61 17.28 -31.33
C ALA A 88 -21.41 18.73 -31.82
N PRO A 89 -22.25 19.24 -32.73
CA PRO A 89 -22.13 20.62 -33.21
C PRO A 89 -22.16 21.59 -32.03
N ARG A 90 -21.20 22.52 -31.98
CA ARG A 90 -21.18 23.58 -30.97
C ARG A 90 -22.32 24.55 -31.21
N LEU A 91 -23.48 24.28 -30.63
CA LEU A 91 -24.52 25.30 -30.46
C LEU A 91 -24.14 26.21 -29.29
N THR A 92 -23.78 27.44 -29.64
CA THR A 92 -23.48 28.54 -28.73
C THR A 92 -24.72 28.94 -27.95
N ILE A 93 -24.69 28.79 -26.63
CA ILE A 93 -25.63 29.47 -25.72
C ILE A 93 -24.84 30.49 -24.91
N VAL A 94 -24.98 31.76 -25.29
CA VAL A 94 -24.49 32.91 -24.54
C VAL A 94 -25.45 33.17 -23.38
N ARG A 95 -24.98 33.13 -22.13
CA ARG A 95 -25.53 33.91 -21.01
C ARG A 95 -24.43 34.33 -20.03
N SER A 96 -24.36 35.63 -19.78
CA SER A 96 -23.42 36.28 -18.87
C SER A 96 -23.85 36.18 -17.40
N GLY A 97 -22.89 36.19 -16.47
CA GLY A 97 -23.14 36.25 -15.02
C GLY A 97 -21.83 36.35 -14.21
N VAL A 98 -21.50 37.57 -13.75
CA VAL A 98 -20.39 37.94 -12.84
C VAL A 98 -20.75 37.41 -11.42
N ILE A 99 -19.89 37.02 -10.45
CA ILE A 99 -18.72 37.64 -9.77
C ILE A 99 -17.85 36.54 -9.09
N SER A 100 -16.59 36.85 -8.75
CA SER A 100 -15.53 35.91 -8.28
C SER A 100 -15.41 35.78 -6.72
N PRO A 101 -14.28 35.34 -6.09
CA PRO A 101 -14.26 34.23 -5.12
C PRO A 101 -13.89 34.69 -3.67
N PRO A 102 -13.50 33.81 -2.72
CA PRO A 102 -12.15 33.19 -2.66
C PRO A 102 -12.22 31.70 -2.19
N ASP A 103 -11.21 30.97 -1.69
CA ASP A 103 -9.78 31.20 -1.44
C ASP A 103 -8.97 29.86 -1.57
N ARG A 104 -7.78 29.80 -0.96
CA ARG A 104 -6.82 28.69 -0.87
C ARG A 104 -7.04 27.79 0.35
N GLU A 105 -6.61 26.52 0.22
CA GLU A 105 -5.88 25.89 1.32
C GLU A 105 -4.82 24.90 0.79
N SER A 106 -3.64 24.92 1.41
CA SER A 106 -2.43 24.22 0.96
C SER A 106 -2.21 22.91 1.71
N ALA A 107 -2.09 21.79 1.00
CA ALA A 107 -1.65 20.52 1.56
C ALA A 107 -0.23 20.18 1.08
N THR A 108 0.74 20.24 2.00
CA THR A 108 2.11 19.76 1.79
C THR A 108 2.11 18.28 1.37
N PRO A 109 2.89 17.87 0.35
CA PRO A 109 3.08 16.45 0.08
C PRO A 109 3.93 15.85 1.20
N CYS A 110 3.39 14.88 1.94
CA CYS A 110 4.20 14.06 2.83
C CYS A 110 5.24 13.32 2.00
N SER A 111 6.50 13.73 2.10
CA SER A 111 7.63 13.05 1.47
C SER A 111 7.66 11.58 1.90
N ALA A 112 7.50 10.67 0.94
CA ALA A 112 7.68 9.26 1.19
C ALA A 112 9.17 8.94 1.05
N GLU A 113 9.89 8.94 2.17
CA GLU A 113 11.26 8.44 2.21
C GLU A 113 11.29 6.99 1.70
N VAL A 114 11.99 6.80 0.59
CA VAL A 114 12.08 5.51 -0.10
C VAL A 114 13.03 4.61 0.69
N TRP A 115 12.47 3.77 1.55
CA TRP A 115 13.24 2.72 2.23
C TRP A 115 13.53 1.55 1.27
N HIS A 116 14.80 1.42 0.89
CA HIS A 116 15.33 0.29 0.13
C HIS A 116 15.88 -0.80 1.08
N PRO A 117 15.28 -2.00 1.16
CA PRO A 117 15.65 -3.01 2.16
C PRO A 117 16.64 -4.05 1.61
N TYR A 118 17.71 -3.64 0.91
CA TYR A 118 18.73 -4.55 0.36
C TYR A 118 20.14 -3.93 0.33
N LEU A 119 20.79 -3.85 1.49
CA LEU A 119 22.24 -3.63 1.64
C LEU A 119 22.75 -4.26 2.97
N VAL A 120 22.67 -5.59 3.06
CA VAL A 120 23.56 -6.48 3.84
C VAL A 120 23.64 -7.80 3.07
#